data_AF-A0A8H7J9S0-F1
#
_entry.id   AF-A0A8H7J9S0-F1
#
_cell.length_a   1.000
_cell.length_b   1.000
_cell.length_c   1.000
_cell.angle_alpha   90.00
_cell.angle_beta   90.00
_cell.angle_gamma   90.00
#
_symmetry.space_group_name_H-M   'P 1'
#
loop_
_entity.id
_entity.type
_entity.pdbx_description
1 polymer ?
#
loop_
_entity_poly.entity_id
_entity_poly.type
_entity_poly.pdbx_seq_one_letter_code
_entity_poly.pdbx_strand_id
1 'polypeptide(L)'
;MQVKIASKEFIDDPSALWTTLLLSVFELMRDTSGTNWLAHFLHGTSTILRLQGPSILTLSGIKNEQHRAFFFSARIFEIARALIYTEPTFLSTPEWMLSIEQYRTQSIDVWTPKETLFDILPQFVDLGRQNLHFVSHVQDMSLQTQHHIATSLAQTGLTLQSSLVQWYSDSTFWPSPSAEENVLDAEMSIAYAYYHTISIYLDGIFSYHTPFRCASAPNSPILNRTEIDAHLEQILTTSHELLNQGSAGILLFFPLRVAGARARDAATQSEILRLLQIIMRRGFAVAQSFVEDLTDLWARQQDALELTIHTPDPCIVILET
;
A
#
# COMPACT_ATOMS: atom_id res chain seq x y z
N MET A 1 -3.04 1.03 38.29
CA MET A 1 -2.45 1.12 36.94
C MET A 1 -1.32 0.12 36.76
N GLN A 2 -0.30 0.06 37.63
CA GLN A 2 0.80 -0.94 37.55
C GLN A 2 0.34 -2.42 37.61
N VAL A 3 -0.67 -2.74 38.43
CA VAL A 3 -1.22 -4.12 38.51
C VAL A 3 -1.88 -4.57 37.19
N LYS A 4 -2.54 -3.65 36.46
CA LYS A 4 -3.16 -3.93 35.14
C LYS A 4 -2.12 -4.13 34.02
N ILE A 5 -0.97 -3.48 34.14
CA ILE A 5 0.17 -3.65 33.22
C ILE A 5 0.82 -5.02 33.44
N ALA A 6 0.94 -5.46 34.70
CA ALA A 6 1.49 -6.77 35.06
C ALA A 6 0.54 -7.94 34.74
N SER A 7 -0.79 -7.74 34.78
CA SER A 7 -1.80 -8.77 34.50
C SER A 7 -2.14 -8.95 33.01
N LYS A 8 -1.57 -8.12 32.11
CA LYS A 8 -1.95 -8.03 30.68
C LYS A 8 -3.42 -7.68 30.42
N GLU A 9 -4.19 -7.30 31.44
CA GLU A 9 -5.62 -6.96 31.29
C GLU A 9 -5.86 -5.79 30.31
N PHE A 10 -4.87 -4.93 30.10
CA PHE A 10 -4.95 -3.83 29.12
C PHE A 10 -5.00 -4.32 27.67
N ILE A 11 -4.49 -5.52 27.37
CA ILE A 11 -4.49 -6.08 26.02
C ILE A 11 -5.91 -6.39 25.56
N ASP A 12 -6.78 -6.77 26.49
CA ASP A 12 -8.18 -7.08 26.18
C ASP A 12 -9.12 -5.88 26.36
N ASP A 13 -8.61 -4.66 26.58
CA ASP A 13 -9.46 -3.46 26.69
C ASP A 13 -9.55 -2.76 25.32
N PRO A 14 -10.72 -2.72 24.67
CA PRO A 14 -10.91 -1.99 23.40
C PRO A 14 -10.46 -0.52 23.51
N SER A 15 -10.55 0.09 24.69
CA SER A 15 -10.12 1.47 24.92
C SER A 15 -8.61 1.63 24.75
N ALA A 16 -7.82 0.62 25.08
CA ALA A 16 -6.37 0.65 24.90
C ALA A 16 -6.01 0.70 23.41
N LEU A 17 -6.67 -0.11 22.57
CA LEU A 17 -6.50 -0.13 21.12
C LEU A 17 -6.84 1.23 20.48
N TRP A 18 -8.01 1.78 20.82
CA TRP A 18 -8.43 3.09 20.31
C TRP A 18 -7.48 4.19 20.79
N THR A 19 -7.03 4.14 22.05
CA THR A 19 -6.08 5.13 22.59
C THR A 19 -4.75 5.08 21.85
N THR A 20 -4.18 3.90 21.61
CA THR A 20 -2.90 3.80 20.87
C THR A 20 -3.06 4.19 19.41
N LEU A 21 -4.18 3.88 18.78
CA LEU A 21 -4.46 4.32 17.41
C LEU A 21 -4.58 5.84 17.33
N LEU A 22 -5.41 6.46 18.19
CA LEU A 22 -5.59 7.92 18.22
C LEU A 22 -4.29 8.65 18.57
N LEU A 23 -3.49 8.10 19.48
CA LEU A 23 -2.16 8.64 19.77
C LEU A 23 -1.25 8.58 18.53
N SER A 24 -1.24 7.46 17.79
CA SER A 24 -0.46 7.36 16.56
C SER A 24 -0.94 8.37 15.49
N VAL A 25 -2.25 8.58 15.36
CA VAL A 25 -2.80 9.59 14.44
C VAL A 25 -2.37 11.00 14.85
N PHE A 26 -2.41 11.32 16.14
CA PHE A 26 -1.96 12.61 16.66
C PHE A 26 -0.47 12.88 16.34
N GLU A 27 0.35 11.84 16.31
CA GLU A 27 1.76 12.01 15.96
C GLU A 27 1.99 12.35 14.51
N LEU A 28 1.19 11.79 13.59
CA LEU A 28 1.22 12.23 12.20
C LEU A 28 0.81 13.69 12.03
N MET A 29 0.07 14.23 13.00
CA MET A 29 -0.30 15.64 13.02
C MET A 29 0.79 16.55 13.56
N ARG A 30 1.67 16.05 14.43
CA ARG A 30 2.68 16.86 15.13
C ARG A 30 4.09 16.68 14.54
N ASP A 31 4.43 15.48 14.14
CA ASP A 31 5.76 15.08 13.68
C ASP A 31 5.82 15.09 12.15
N THR A 32 6.66 15.98 11.60
CA THR A 32 6.84 16.10 10.15
C THR A 32 7.62 14.93 9.57
N SER A 33 8.46 14.23 10.35
CA SER A 33 9.26 13.12 9.82
C SER A 33 8.46 11.81 9.71
N GLY A 34 7.39 11.67 10.48
CA GLY A 34 6.61 10.43 10.57
C GLY A 34 7.31 9.30 11.33
N THR A 35 8.51 9.53 11.87
CA THR A 35 9.29 8.52 12.58
C THR A 35 8.63 8.14 13.90
N ASN A 36 8.08 9.10 14.64
CA ASN A 36 7.37 8.81 15.89
C ASN A 36 6.11 8.00 15.64
N TRP A 37 5.35 8.35 14.58
CA TRP A 37 4.20 7.56 14.17
C TRP A 37 4.60 6.12 13.83
N LEU A 38 5.63 5.93 13.02
CA LEU A 38 6.07 4.59 12.63
C LEU A 38 6.43 3.78 13.89
N ALA A 39 7.19 4.37 14.81
CA ALA A 39 7.57 3.74 16.06
C ALA A 39 6.34 3.38 16.92
N HIS A 40 5.42 4.30 17.17
CA HIS A 40 4.27 4.04 18.03
C HIS A 40 3.16 3.21 17.38
N PHE A 41 2.95 3.32 16.08
CA PHE A 41 2.01 2.44 15.38
C PHE A 41 2.52 0.99 15.41
N LEU A 42 3.82 0.77 15.14
CA LEU A 42 4.45 -0.55 15.20
C LEU A 42 4.51 -1.11 16.63
N HIS A 43 5.07 -0.36 17.56
CA HIS A 43 5.34 -0.83 18.92
C HIS A 43 4.12 -0.71 19.86
N GLY A 44 3.12 0.09 19.49
CA GLY A 44 1.84 0.23 20.19
C GLY A 44 0.74 -0.58 19.52
N THR A 45 0.01 0.04 18.59
CA THR A 45 -1.24 -0.51 18.02
C THR A 45 -1.05 -1.87 17.35
N SER A 46 -0.10 -1.99 16.43
CA SER A 46 0.17 -3.25 15.72
C SER A 46 0.65 -4.35 16.67
N THR A 47 1.41 -3.99 17.71
CA THR A 47 1.83 -4.94 18.75
C THR A 47 0.67 -5.43 19.62
N ILE A 48 -0.22 -4.54 20.07
CA ILE A 48 -1.40 -4.94 20.85
C ILE A 48 -2.32 -5.83 20.01
N LEU A 49 -2.59 -5.48 18.75
CA LEU A 49 -3.36 -6.30 17.82
C LEU A 49 -2.76 -7.71 17.65
N ARG A 50 -1.45 -7.81 17.45
CA ARG A 50 -0.76 -9.11 17.36
C ARG A 50 -0.89 -9.93 18.64
N LEU A 51 -0.81 -9.29 19.80
CA LEU A 51 -0.91 -9.97 21.10
C LEU A 51 -2.33 -10.46 21.41
N GLN A 52 -3.36 -9.77 20.93
CA GLN A 52 -4.75 -10.26 20.99
C GLN A 52 -4.94 -11.52 20.15
N GLY A 53 -4.20 -11.62 19.05
CA GLY A 53 -4.22 -12.77 18.17
C GLY A 53 -5.47 -12.84 17.29
N PRO A 54 -5.47 -13.77 16.32
CA PRO A 54 -6.50 -13.81 15.28
C PRO A 54 -7.86 -14.35 15.75
N SER A 55 -7.91 -14.99 16.92
CA SER A 55 -9.16 -15.53 17.51
C SER A 55 -10.20 -14.45 17.81
N ILE A 56 -9.81 -13.17 17.94
CA ILE A 56 -10.77 -12.06 18.08
C ILE A 56 -11.77 -11.98 16.92
N LEU A 57 -11.40 -12.49 15.74
CA LEU A 57 -12.24 -12.47 14.55
C LEU A 57 -13.31 -13.56 14.55
N THR A 58 -13.11 -14.66 15.28
CA THR A 58 -13.97 -15.85 15.19
C THR A 58 -14.82 -16.07 16.44
N LEU A 59 -14.46 -15.46 17.57
CA LEU A 59 -15.20 -15.59 18.82
C LEU A 59 -16.44 -14.68 18.87
N SER A 60 -17.56 -15.19 19.39
CA SER A 60 -18.79 -14.42 19.57
C SER A 60 -18.76 -13.52 20.82
N GLY A 61 -19.67 -12.56 20.89
CA GLY A 61 -19.86 -11.66 22.04
C GLY A 61 -19.46 -10.21 21.78
N ILE A 62 -20.12 -9.29 22.50
CA ILE A 62 -20.03 -7.82 22.32
C ILE A 62 -18.58 -7.31 22.34
N LYS A 63 -17.77 -7.84 23.24
CA LYS A 63 -16.35 -7.46 23.35
C LYS A 63 -15.56 -7.82 22.08
N ASN A 64 -15.81 -9.00 21.52
CA ASN A 64 -15.15 -9.45 20.30
C ASN A 64 -15.69 -8.70 19.07
N GLU A 65 -16.96 -8.29 19.06
CA GLU A 65 -17.51 -7.39 18.04
C GLU A 65 -16.78 -6.05 18.00
N GLN A 66 -16.49 -5.46 19.16
CA GLN A 66 -15.72 -4.22 19.26
C GLN A 66 -14.28 -4.40 18.77
N HIS A 67 -13.62 -5.50 19.14
CA HIS A 67 -12.28 -5.83 18.63
C HIS A 67 -12.26 -6.06 17.12
N ARG A 68 -13.27 -6.73 16.56
CA ARG A 68 -13.43 -6.89 15.11
C ARG A 68 -13.61 -5.57 14.40
N ALA A 69 -14.52 -4.72 14.90
CA ALA A 69 -14.76 -3.40 14.33
C ALA A 69 -13.47 -2.56 14.33
N PHE A 70 -12.72 -2.60 15.44
CA PHE A 70 -11.42 -1.96 15.50
C PHE A 70 -10.43 -2.54 14.49
N PHE A 71 -10.32 -3.88 14.42
CA PHE A 71 -9.41 -4.55 13.48
C PHE A 71 -9.66 -4.10 12.04
N PHE A 72 -10.90 -4.18 11.54
CA PHE A 72 -11.22 -3.79 10.17
C PHE A 72 -11.02 -2.30 9.91
N SER A 73 -11.25 -1.45 10.92
CA SER A 73 -10.99 -0.01 10.84
C SER A 73 -9.49 0.31 10.78
N ALA A 74 -8.67 -0.40 11.56
CA ALA A 74 -7.25 -0.13 11.72
C ALA A 74 -6.35 -0.85 10.70
N ARG A 75 -6.86 -1.92 10.09
CA ARG A 75 -6.12 -2.81 9.18
C ARG A 75 -5.43 -2.06 8.04
N ILE A 76 -6.09 -1.04 7.48
CA ILE A 76 -5.53 -0.24 6.39
C ILE A 76 -4.22 0.47 6.77
N PHE A 77 -4.06 0.89 8.02
CA PHE A 77 -2.83 1.56 8.46
C PHE A 77 -1.65 0.59 8.52
N GLU A 78 -1.90 -0.66 8.93
CA GLU A 78 -0.88 -1.71 8.93
C GLU A 78 -0.51 -2.12 7.50
N ILE A 79 -1.50 -2.23 6.61
CA ILE A 79 -1.26 -2.47 5.17
C ILE A 79 -0.45 -1.33 4.56
N ALA A 80 -0.87 -0.08 4.76
CA ALA A 80 -0.20 1.10 4.21
C ALA A 80 1.24 1.20 4.71
N ARG A 81 1.49 0.99 6.01
CA ARG A 81 2.83 0.93 6.58
C ARG A 81 3.67 -0.14 5.88
N ALA A 82 3.16 -1.36 5.82
CA ALA A 82 3.88 -2.50 5.24
C ALA A 82 4.23 -2.27 3.77
N LEU A 83 3.35 -1.62 3.00
CA LEU A 83 3.59 -1.26 1.60
C LEU A 83 4.58 -0.09 1.43
N ILE A 84 4.45 0.98 2.22
CA ILE A 84 5.33 2.16 2.14
C ILE A 84 6.79 1.79 2.41
N TYR A 85 7.01 0.95 3.42
CA TYR A 85 8.36 0.59 3.88
C TYR A 85 8.82 -0.79 3.38
N THR A 86 7.98 -1.51 2.64
CA THR A 86 8.25 -2.88 2.18
C THR A 86 8.67 -3.78 3.37
N GLU A 87 7.89 -3.72 4.45
CA GLU A 87 8.19 -4.39 5.72
C GLU A 87 7.20 -5.53 6.02
N PRO A 88 7.59 -6.57 6.78
CA PRO A 88 6.68 -7.65 7.14
C PRO A 88 5.41 -7.14 7.82
N THR A 89 4.31 -7.83 7.59
CA THR A 89 3.04 -7.60 8.28
C THR A 89 2.53 -8.90 8.88
N PHE A 90 1.84 -8.81 10.03
CA PHE A 90 1.19 -9.99 10.61
C PHE A 90 -0.05 -10.41 9.80
N LEU A 91 -0.58 -9.54 8.94
CA LEU A 91 -1.75 -9.80 8.12
C LEU A 91 -1.51 -10.89 7.07
N SER A 92 -0.25 -11.16 6.72
CA SER A 92 0.11 -12.24 5.80
C SER A 92 0.46 -13.56 6.48
N THR A 93 0.36 -13.66 7.82
CA THR A 93 0.58 -14.95 8.47
C THR A 93 -0.63 -15.87 8.27
N PRO A 94 -0.41 -17.20 8.14
CA PRO A 94 -1.50 -18.14 7.89
C PRO A 94 -2.64 -18.05 8.91
N GLU A 95 -2.34 -17.81 10.18
CA GLU A 95 -3.34 -17.77 11.25
C GLU A 95 -4.29 -16.58 11.11
N TRP A 96 -3.77 -15.41 10.71
CA TRP A 96 -4.58 -14.23 10.45
C TRP A 96 -5.38 -14.36 9.15
N MET A 97 -4.75 -14.84 8.08
CA MET A 97 -5.43 -15.08 6.80
C MET A 97 -6.61 -16.05 6.96
N LEU A 98 -6.40 -17.17 7.66
CA LEU A 98 -7.45 -18.15 7.93
C LEU A 98 -8.59 -17.56 8.75
N SER A 99 -8.30 -16.71 9.74
CA SER A 99 -9.33 -16.14 10.61
C SER A 99 -10.13 -15.04 9.91
N ILE A 100 -9.51 -14.27 9.02
CA ILE A 100 -10.21 -13.33 8.14
C ILE A 100 -11.14 -14.09 7.19
N GLU A 101 -10.66 -15.16 6.55
CA GLU A 101 -11.47 -15.99 5.65
C GLU A 101 -12.65 -16.67 6.39
N GLN A 102 -12.42 -17.19 7.60
CA GLN A 102 -13.48 -17.72 8.44
C GLN A 102 -14.53 -16.66 8.80
N TYR A 103 -14.11 -15.44 9.13
CA TYR A 103 -15.05 -14.36 9.42
C TYR A 103 -15.83 -13.94 8.16
N ARG A 104 -15.15 -13.84 7.00
CA ARG A 104 -15.75 -13.54 5.70
C ARG A 104 -16.84 -14.53 5.33
N THR A 105 -16.56 -15.84 5.43
CA THR A 105 -17.53 -16.90 5.11
C THR A 105 -18.77 -16.88 6.03
N GLN A 106 -18.63 -16.39 7.26
CA GLN A 106 -19.74 -16.22 8.21
C GLN A 106 -20.50 -14.89 8.02
N SER A 107 -19.89 -13.90 7.37
CA SER A 107 -20.38 -12.52 7.27
C SER A 107 -20.47 -12.06 5.81
N ILE A 108 -20.87 -12.96 4.90
CA ILE A 108 -20.80 -12.72 3.45
C ILE A 108 -21.65 -11.51 3.01
N ASP A 109 -22.80 -11.29 3.66
CA ASP A 109 -23.75 -10.23 3.33
C ASP A 109 -23.22 -8.82 3.64
N VAL A 110 -22.15 -8.71 4.46
CA VAL A 110 -21.54 -7.43 4.86
C VAL A 110 -20.12 -7.27 4.33
N TRP A 111 -19.61 -8.24 3.55
CA TRP A 111 -18.24 -8.20 3.04
C TRP A 111 -18.13 -7.30 1.82
N THR A 112 -17.52 -6.12 1.99
CA THR A 112 -17.45 -5.12 0.92
C THR A 112 -16.32 -5.40 -0.08
N PRO A 113 -16.37 -4.81 -1.29
CA PRO A 113 -15.26 -4.85 -2.23
C PRO A 113 -13.95 -4.31 -1.63
N LYS A 114 -14.03 -3.28 -0.76
CA LYS A 114 -12.87 -2.77 -0.01
C LYS A 114 -12.23 -3.85 0.84
N GLU A 115 -13.02 -4.60 1.62
CA GLU A 115 -12.46 -5.68 2.45
C GLU A 115 -11.83 -6.78 1.60
N THR A 116 -12.45 -7.14 0.48
CA THR A 116 -11.90 -8.13 -0.47
C THR A 116 -10.57 -7.68 -1.07
N LEU A 117 -10.41 -6.38 -1.39
CA LEU A 117 -9.13 -5.84 -1.84
C LEU A 117 -8.09 -5.94 -0.73
N PHE A 118 -8.44 -5.53 0.49
CA PHE A 118 -7.53 -5.49 1.62
C PHE A 118 -7.04 -6.88 2.05
N ASP A 119 -7.79 -7.95 1.73
CA ASP A 119 -7.34 -9.33 1.93
C ASP A 119 -6.15 -9.72 1.03
N ILE A 120 -6.07 -9.16 -0.18
CA ILE A 120 -5.01 -9.50 -1.13
C ILE A 120 -3.78 -8.59 -1.00
N LEU A 121 -3.91 -7.36 -0.48
CA LEU A 121 -2.81 -6.40 -0.38
C LEU A 121 -1.56 -6.90 0.38
N PRO A 122 -1.67 -7.68 1.49
CA PRO A 122 -0.51 -8.23 2.18
C PRO A 122 0.37 -9.12 1.29
N GLN A 123 -0.19 -9.80 0.29
CA GLN A 123 0.57 -10.65 -0.63
C GLN A 123 1.51 -9.84 -1.54
N PHE A 124 1.14 -8.60 -1.88
CA PHE A 124 2.00 -7.68 -2.64
C PHE A 124 3.19 -7.20 -1.80
N VAL A 125 3.00 -7.03 -0.49
CA VAL A 125 4.09 -6.73 0.44
C VAL A 125 5.10 -7.87 0.45
N ASP A 126 4.64 -9.11 0.61
CA ASP A 126 5.52 -10.27 0.65
C ASP A 126 6.25 -10.49 -0.67
N LEU A 127 5.58 -10.32 -1.82
CA LEU A 127 6.24 -10.35 -3.12
C LEU A 127 7.32 -9.25 -3.23
N GLY A 128 7.00 -8.02 -2.84
CA GLY A 128 7.95 -6.91 -2.87
C GLY A 128 9.19 -7.17 -2.01
N ARG A 129 9.01 -7.77 -0.83
CA ARG A 129 10.10 -8.16 0.07
C ARG A 129 10.97 -9.26 -0.50
N GLN A 130 10.35 -10.32 -1.05
CA GLN A 130 11.08 -11.42 -1.68
C GLN A 130 11.88 -10.92 -2.88
N ASN A 131 11.29 -10.02 -3.68
CA ASN A 131 11.97 -9.38 -4.80
C ASN A 131 13.15 -8.52 -4.33
N LEU A 132 12.93 -7.65 -3.33
CA LEU A 132 14.00 -6.81 -2.76
C LEU A 132 15.17 -7.66 -2.24
N HIS A 133 14.88 -8.75 -1.54
CA HIS A 133 15.89 -9.69 -1.09
C HIS A 133 16.64 -10.32 -2.27
N PHE A 134 15.93 -10.76 -3.31
CA PHE A 134 16.51 -11.32 -4.52
C PHE A 134 17.45 -10.32 -5.22
N VAL A 135 16.99 -9.10 -5.51
CA VAL A 135 17.78 -8.10 -6.24
C VAL A 135 19.00 -7.63 -5.45
N SER A 136 18.93 -7.65 -4.11
CA SER A 136 20.05 -7.29 -3.23
C SER A 136 21.17 -8.34 -3.24
N HIS A 137 20.85 -9.60 -3.56
CA HIS A 137 21.80 -10.72 -3.53
C HIS A 137 22.01 -11.36 -4.91
N VAL A 138 21.47 -10.75 -5.98
CA VAL A 138 21.47 -11.36 -7.32
C VAL A 138 22.90 -11.59 -7.84
N GLN A 139 23.83 -10.71 -7.49
CA GLN A 139 25.24 -10.79 -7.91
C GLN A 139 25.97 -12.00 -7.32
N ASP A 140 25.50 -12.53 -6.19
CA ASP A 140 26.11 -13.69 -5.51
C ASP A 140 25.58 -15.03 -6.05
N MET A 141 24.59 -14.99 -6.94
CA MET A 141 23.90 -16.17 -7.46
C MET A 141 24.41 -16.57 -8.84
N SER A 142 24.40 -17.87 -9.14
CA SER A 142 24.62 -18.35 -10.51
C SER A 142 23.52 -17.85 -11.46
N LEU A 143 23.84 -17.64 -12.75
CA LEU A 143 22.84 -17.20 -13.75
C LEU A 143 21.61 -18.12 -13.80
N GLN A 144 21.79 -19.43 -13.65
CA GLN A 144 20.69 -20.39 -13.61
C GLN A 144 19.79 -20.17 -12.39
N THR A 145 20.39 -19.96 -11.22
CA THR A 145 19.66 -19.65 -9.99
C THR A 145 18.91 -18.32 -10.11
N GLN A 146 19.56 -17.29 -10.66
CA GLN A 146 18.95 -15.98 -10.89
C GLN A 146 17.72 -16.11 -11.78
N HIS A 147 17.84 -16.79 -12.92
CA HIS A 147 16.72 -16.99 -13.84
C HIS A 147 15.57 -17.78 -13.21
N HIS A 148 15.87 -18.83 -12.44
CA HIS A 148 14.85 -19.62 -11.74
C HIS A 148 14.07 -18.78 -10.71
N ILE A 149 14.76 -18.04 -9.85
CA ILE A 149 14.12 -17.19 -8.83
C ILE A 149 13.34 -16.05 -9.49
N ALA A 150 13.93 -15.37 -10.49
CA ALA A 150 13.23 -14.33 -11.23
C ALA A 150 11.95 -14.86 -11.87
N THR A 151 11.99 -16.05 -12.47
CA THR A 151 10.81 -16.69 -13.08
C THR A 151 9.73 -16.98 -12.04
N SER A 152 10.11 -17.54 -10.88
CA SER A 152 9.18 -17.80 -9.79
C SER A 152 8.51 -16.52 -9.29
N LEU A 153 9.29 -15.45 -9.05
CA LEU A 153 8.78 -14.17 -8.59
C LEU A 153 7.84 -13.53 -9.63
N ALA A 154 8.22 -13.56 -10.90
CA ALA A 154 7.42 -13.03 -11.98
C ALA A 154 6.08 -13.78 -12.13
N GLN A 155 6.07 -15.10 -11.98
CA GLN A 155 4.86 -15.91 -12.01
C GLN A 155 3.92 -15.63 -10.82
N THR A 156 4.48 -15.43 -9.62
CA THR A 156 3.70 -14.94 -8.47
C THR A 156 3.12 -13.56 -8.76
N GLY A 157 3.91 -12.65 -9.33
CA GLY A 157 3.46 -11.32 -9.73
C GLY A 157 2.31 -11.34 -10.74
N LEU A 158 2.38 -12.17 -11.78
CA LEU A 158 1.32 -12.33 -12.78
C LEU A 158 0.03 -12.92 -12.16
N THR A 159 0.17 -13.84 -11.21
CA THR A 159 -0.98 -14.36 -10.45
C THR A 159 -1.67 -13.23 -9.67
N LEU A 160 -0.89 -12.42 -8.95
CA LEU A 160 -1.42 -11.27 -8.19
C LEU A 160 -2.03 -10.20 -9.10
N GLN A 161 -1.43 -9.93 -10.25
CA GLN A 161 -2.00 -9.02 -11.26
C GLN A 161 -3.38 -9.53 -11.71
N SER A 162 -3.49 -10.82 -12.00
CA SER A 162 -4.75 -11.44 -12.42
C SER A 162 -5.82 -11.33 -11.33
N SER A 163 -5.46 -11.61 -10.07
CA SER A 163 -6.37 -11.43 -8.92
C SER A 163 -6.84 -9.98 -8.76
N LEU A 164 -5.95 -9.01 -9.00
CA LEU A 164 -6.27 -7.59 -8.89
C LEU A 164 -7.21 -7.12 -10.00
N VAL A 165 -6.98 -7.56 -11.24
CA VAL A 165 -7.87 -7.28 -12.39
C VAL A 165 -9.23 -7.94 -12.21
N GLN A 166 -9.26 -9.18 -11.69
CA GLN A 166 -10.50 -9.87 -11.36
C GLN A 166 -11.28 -9.10 -10.29
N TRP A 167 -10.60 -8.69 -9.20
CA TRP A 167 -11.22 -7.86 -8.16
C TRP A 167 -11.85 -6.58 -8.74
N TYR A 168 -11.12 -5.87 -9.62
CA TYR A 168 -11.64 -4.64 -10.23
C TYR A 168 -12.90 -4.92 -11.05
N SER A 169 -12.86 -5.97 -11.87
CA SER A 169 -14.01 -6.40 -12.66
C SER A 169 -15.22 -6.71 -11.76
N ASP A 170 -15.03 -7.51 -10.70
CA ASP A 170 -16.09 -7.90 -9.78
C ASP A 170 -16.65 -6.69 -9.00
N SER A 171 -15.78 -5.75 -8.62
CA SER A 171 -16.17 -4.55 -7.87
C SER A 171 -17.11 -3.64 -8.65
N THR A 172 -16.99 -3.57 -9.99
CA THR A 172 -17.84 -2.70 -10.83
C THR A 172 -19.29 -3.15 -10.90
N PHE A 173 -19.56 -4.42 -10.60
CA PHE A 173 -20.91 -4.99 -10.56
C PHE A 173 -21.49 -5.04 -9.14
N TRP A 174 -20.77 -4.51 -8.14
CA TRP A 174 -21.22 -4.54 -6.76
C TRP A 174 -22.44 -3.63 -6.56
N PRO A 175 -23.57 -4.13 -6.03
CA PRO A 175 -24.75 -3.33 -5.80
C PRO A 175 -24.48 -2.29 -4.71
N SER A 176 -24.49 -1.00 -5.07
CA SER A 176 -24.42 0.08 -4.09
C SER A 176 -25.76 0.20 -3.36
N PRO A 177 -25.80 0.15 -2.01
CA PRO A 177 -27.02 0.39 -1.25
C PRO A 177 -27.54 1.84 -1.38
N SER A 178 -26.69 2.77 -1.82
CA SER A 178 -26.98 4.21 -1.91
C SER A 178 -27.32 4.68 -3.34
N ALA A 179 -28.05 3.86 -4.10
CA ALA A 179 -28.40 4.15 -5.50
C ALA A 179 -29.26 5.43 -5.72
N GLU A 180 -29.61 6.18 -4.66
CA GLU A 180 -30.35 7.44 -4.74
C GLU A 180 -29.45 8.67 -4.98
N GLU A 181 -28.13 8.57 -4.80
CA GLU A 181 -27.18 9.63 -5.16
C GLU A 181 -25.98 9.01 -5.89
N ASN A 182 -25.62 9.54 -7.07
CA ASN A 182 -24.48 9.09 -7.91
C ASN A 182 -23.10 9.34 -7.25
N VAL A 183 -23.00 9.31 -5.93
CA VAL A 183 -21.77 9.47 -5.16
C VAL A 183 -21.29 8.07 -4.81
N LEU A 184 -20.11 7.70 -5.29
CA LEU A 184 -19.41 6.51 -4.79
C LEU A 184 -19.20 6.68 -3.29
N ASP A 185 -19.58 5.67 -2.51
CA ASP A 185 -19.28 5.62 -1.09
C ASP A 185 -17.75 5.77 -0.89
N ALA A 186 -17.35 6.54 0.11
CA ALA A 186 -15.95 6.86 0.37
C ALA A 186 -15.10 5.58 0.53
N GLU A 187 -15.70 4.50 1.08
CA GLU A 187 -15.04 3.20 1.18
C GLU A 187 -14.68 2.60 -0.18
N MET A 188 -15.56 2.71 -1.16
CA MET A 188 -15.32 2.22 -2.52
C MET A 188 -14.28 3.08 -3.24
N SER A 189 -14.35 4.40 -3.08
CA SER A 189 -13.32 5.31 -3.62
C SER A 189 -11.94 5.04 -3.01
N ILE A 190 -11.85 4.72 -1.71
CA ILE A 190 -10.59 4.28 -1.10
C ILE A 190 -10.09 2.98 -1.76
N ALA A 191 -10.98 2.01 -1.97
CA ALA A 191 -10.62 0.76 -2.62
C ALA A 191 -10.09 0.98 -4.05
N TYR A 192 -10.75 1.82 -4.85
CA TYR A 192 -10.28 2.16 -6.19
C TYR A 192 -8.93 2.88 -6.18
N ALA A 193 -8.74 3.85 -5.29
CA ALA A 193 -7.44 4.51 -5.12
C ALA A 193 -6.34 3.47 -4.85
N TYR A 194 -6.58 2.50 -3.96
CA TYR A 194 -5.63 1.43 -3.67
C TYR A 194 -5.44 0.45 -4.82
N TYR A 195 -6.48 0.13 -5.59
CA TYR A 195 -6.34 -0.69 -6.79
C TYR A 195 -5.37 -0.07 -7.79
N HIS A 196 -5.60 1.18 -8.19
CA HIS A 196 -4.70 1.84 -9.17
C HIS A 196 -3.29 1.99 -8.60
N THR A 197 -3.18 2.30 -7.31
CA THR A 197 -1.90 2.39 -6.62
C THR A 197 -1.15 1.06 -6.64
N ILE A 198 -1.83 -0.05 -6.36
CA ILE A 198 -1.20 -1.36 -6.25
C ILE A 198 -0.84 -1.93 -7.63
N SER A 199 -1.57 -1.59 -8.69
CA SER A 199 -1.16 -1.88 -10.06
C SER A 199 0.18 -1.25 -10.40
N ILE A 200 0.37 0.03 -10.06
CA ILE A 200 1.66 0.73 -10.25
C ILE A 200 2.74 0.19 -9.32
N TYR A 201 2.39 -0.10 -8.06
CA TYR A 201 3.34 -0.68 -7.10
C TYR A 201 3.85 -2.04 -7.58
N LEU A 202 2.96 -2.91 -8.08
CA LEU A 202 3.31 -4.21 -8.65
C LEU A 202 4.26 -4.04 -9.84
N ASP A 203 3.99 -3.11 -10.75
CA ASP A 203 4.96 -2.79 -11.81
C ASP A 203 6.32 -2.41 -11.24
N GLY A 204 6.36 -1.58 -10.20
CA GLY A 204 7.60 -1.14 -9.53
C GLY A 204 8.40 -2.26 -8.88
N ILE A 205 7.77 -3.35 -8.45
CA ILE A 205 8.47 -4.54 -7.96
C ILE A 205 9.38 -5.14 -9.05
N PHE A 206 9.08 -4.93 -10.33
CA PHE A 206 9.81 -5.56 -11.44
C PHE A 206 10.54 -4.53 -12.32
N SER A 207 9.86 -3.48 -12.76
CA SER A 207 10.36 -2.55 -13.80
C SER A 207 11.53 -1.66 -13.37
N TYR A 208 11.85 -1.62 -12.08
CA TYR A 208 13.05 -0.93 -11.58
C TYR A 208 14.32 -1.78 -11.59
N HIS A 209 14.22 -3.08 -11.84
CA HIS A 209 15.33 -4.01 -11.61
C HIS A 209 15.77 -4.75 -12.88
N THR A 210 17.07 -4.72 -13.15
CA THR A 210 17.70 -5.33 -14.33
C THR A 210 17.33 -6.80 -14.59
N PRO A 211 17.21 -7.68 -13.57
CA PRO A 211 16.85 -9.09 -13.79
C PRO A 211 15.51 -9.31 -14.51
N PHE A 212 14.62 -8.31 -14.49
CA PHE A 212 13.30 -8.36 -15.11
C PHE A 212 13.21 -7.53 -16.39
N ARG A 213 14.31 -6.94 -16.85
CA ARG A 213 14.36 -6.05 -18.03
C ARG A 213 15.34 -6.47 -19.12
N CYS A 214 16.21 -7.44 -18.84
CA CYS A 214 17.12 -7.96 -19.84
C CYS A 214 16.39 -8.79 -20.91
N ALA A 215 17.04 -9.06 -22.05
CA ALA A 215 16.44 -9.81 -23.16
C ALA A 215 15.98 -11.23 -22.78
N SER A 216 16.59 -11.83 -21.77
CA SER A 216 16.24 -13.15 -21.22
C SER A 216 15.36 -13.09 -19.98
N ALA A 217 14.80 -11.90 -19.65
CA ALA A 217 13.95 -11.71 -18.50
C ALA A 217 12.66 -12.54 -18.63
N PRO A 218 12.16 -13.12 -17.53
CA PRO A 218 10.86 -13.75 -17.53
C PRO A 218 9.76 -12.70 -17.75
N ASN A 219 8.65 -13.13 -18.36
CA ASN A 219 7.46 -12.30 -18.46
C ASN A 219 6.99 -11.92 -17.04
N SER A 220 6.86 -10.62 -16.79
CA SER A 220 6.59 -10.02 -15.48
C SER A 220 5.46 -9.00 -15.62
N PRO A 221 4.72 -8.67 -14.54
CA PRO A 221 3.59 -7.73 -14.59
C PRO A 221 4.09 -6.27 -14.70
N ILE A 222 4.76 -5.97 -15.81
CA ILE A 222 5.31 -4.66 -16.14
C ILE A 222 4.29 -3.90 -16.98
N LEU A 223 3.96 -2.69 -16.55
CA LEU A 223 3.02 -1.81 -17.23
C LEU A 223 3.74 -0.91 -18.24
N ASN A 224 3.10 -0.69 -19.37
CA ASN A 224 3.54 0.31 -20.33
C ASN A 224 3.22 1.73 -19.86
N ARG A 225 3.75 2.73 -20.56
CA ARG A 225 3.61 4.12 -20.11
C ARG A 225 2.15 4.59 -20.12
N THR A 226 1.38 4.25 -21.14
CA THR A 226 -0.04 4.59 -21.24
C THR A 226 -0.85 4.01 -20.09
N GLU A 227 -0.57 2.76 -19.70
CA GLU A 227 -1.20 2.11 -18.56
C GLU A 227 -0.85 2.83 -17.25
N ILE A 228 0.43 3.17 -17.04
CA ILE A 228 0.86 3.93 -15.86
C ILE A 228 0.16 5.28 -15.79
N ASP A 229 0.10 6.01 -16.91
CA ASP A 229 -0.53 7.34 -16.97
C ASP A 229 -2.04 7.27 -16.67
N ALA A 230 -2.74 6.24 -17.17
CA ALA A 230 -4.14 6.00 -16.85
C ALA A 230 -4.35 5.70 -15.34
N HIS A 231 -3.50 4.86 -14.73
CA HIS A 231 -3.57 4.62 -13.29
C HIS A 231 -3.25 5.89 -12.47
N LEU A 232 -2.28 6.69 -12.90
CA LEU A 232 -1.93 7.96 -12.24
C LEU A 232 -3.10 8.93 -12.24
N GLU A 233 -3.74 9.13 -13.39
CA GLU A 233 -4.91 10.01 -13.52
C GLU A 233 -6.03 9.61 -12.55
N GLN A 234 -6.31 8.31 -12.44
CA GLN A 234 -7.33 7.80 -11.52
C GLN A 234 -6.94 7.97 -10.05
N ILE A 235 -5.67 7.77 -9.68
CA ILE A 235 -5.19 8.03 -8.31
C ILE A 235 -5.40 9.50 -7.94
N LEU A 236 -5.03 10.44 -8.82
CA LEU A 236 -5.14 11.87 -8.54
C LEU A 236 -6.60 12.33 -8.47
N THR A 237 -7.42 11.90 -9.43
CA THR A 237 -8.86 12.22 -9.46
C THR A 237 -9.55 11.71 -8.19
N THR A 238 -9.35 10.42 -7.87
CA THR A 238 -9.96 9.80 -6.68
C THR A 238 -9.46 10.44 -5.39
N SER A 239 -8.16 10.77 -5.31
CA SER A 239 -7.58 11.45 -4.14
C SER A 239 -8.18 12.84 -3.94
N HIS A 240 -8.39 13.58 -5.02
CA HIS A 240 -9.02 14.89 -4.96
C HIS A 240 -10.47 14.80 -4.45
N GLU A 241 -11.25 13.85 -4.99
CA GLU A 241 -12.64 13.60 -4.59
C GLU A 241 -12.75 13.19 -3.12
N LEU A 242 -11.95 12.22 -2.68
CA LEU A 242 -11.90 11.77 -1.28
C LEU A 242 -11.59 12.94 -0.33
N LEU A 243 -10.62 13.78 -0.68
CA LEU A 243 -10.35 14.97 0.11
C LEU A 243 -11.57 15.92 0.11
N ASN A 244 -12.19 16.19 -1.03
CA ASN A 244 -13.37 17.08 -1.08
C ASN A 244 -14.54 16.55 -0.24
N GLN A 245 -14.73 15.23 -0.18
CA GLN A 245 -15.73 14.56 0.66
C GLN A 245 -15.38 14.54 2.16
N GLY A 246 -14.18 14.98 2.53
CA GLY A 246 -13.75 15.05 3.94
C GLY A 246 -13.04 13.79 4.45
N SER A 247 -12.67 12.86 3.58
CA SER A 247 -11.88 11.68 3.97
C SER A 247 -10.54 12.08 4.59
N ALA A 248 -10.06 11.25 5.52
CA ALA A 248 -8.82 11.50 6.22
C ALA A 248 -7.62 11.38 5.28
N GLY A 249 -6.82 12.45 5.17
CA GLY A 249 -5.68 12.54 4.25
C GLY A 249 -4.61 11.46 4.44
N ILE A 250 -4.48 10.92 5.66
CA ILE A 250 -3.61 9.79 5.98
C ILE A 250 -3.79 8.57 5.07
N LEU A 251 -5.02 8.34 4.58
CA LEU A 251 -5.34 7.22 3.68
C LEU A 251 -4.70 7.38 2.28
N LEU A 252 -4.26 8.59 1.94
CA LEU A 252 -3.73 8.94 0.63
C LEU A 252 -2.20 9.00 0.58
N PHE A 253 -1.50 8.81 1.69
CA PHE A 253 -0.03 8.86 1.69
C PHE A 253 0.60 7.79 0.80
N PHE A 254 0.14 6.54 0.90
CA PHE A 254 0.65 5.48 0.04
C PHE A 254 0.29 5.72 -1.44
N PRO A 255 -0.99 5.98 -1.80
CA PRO A 255 -1.36 6.38 -3.16
C PRO A 255 -0.53 7.51 -3.76
N LEU A 256 -0.40 8.63 -3.04
CA LEU A 256 0.32 9.82 -3.54
C LEU A 256 1.84 9.59 -3.61
N ARG A 257 2.42 8.79 -2.71
CA ARG A 257 3.84 8.40 -2.80
C ARG A 257 4.11 7.59 -4.06
N VAL A 258 3.29 6.58 -4.35
CA VAL A 258 3.42 5.73 -5.54
C VAL A 258 3.19 6.55 -6.80
N ALA A 259 2.17 7.41 -6.81
CA ALA A 259 1.92 8.30 -7.93
C ALA A 259 3.12 9.25 -8.18
N GLY A 260 3.66 9.82 -7.10
CA GLY A 260 4.81 10.71 -7.16
C GLY A 260 6.06 10.03 -7.71
N ALA A 261 6.30 8.77 -7.32
CA ALA A 261 7.42 8.00 -7.83
C ALA A 261 7.37 7.76 -9.36
N ARG A 262 6.18 7.89 -9.99
CA ARG A 262 5.97 7.70 -11.43
C ARG A 262 5.67 8.97 -12.22
N ALA A 263 5.45 10.08 -11.54
CA ALA A 263 5.20 11.38 -12.15
C ALA A 263 6.45 11.88 -12.88
N ARG A 264 6.32 12.16 -14.18
CA ARG A 264 7.44 12.60 -15.03
C ARG A 264 7.30 14.05 -15.51
N ASP A 265 6.08 14.53 -15.61
CA ASP A 265 5.78 15.89 -16.07
C ASP A 265 5.47 16.82 -14.89
N ALA A 266 5.75 18.11 -15.09
CA ALA A 266 5.60 19.12 -14.06
C ALA A 266 4.14 19.31 -13.61
N ALA A 267 3.15 19.03 -14.46
CA ALA A 267 1.74 19.21 -14.12
C ALA A 267 1.29 18.15 -13.11
N THR A 268 1.59 16.87 -13.39
CA THR A 268 1.33 15.75 -12.47
C THR A 268 2.07 15.95 -11.14
N GLN A 269 3.35 16.34 -11.19
CA GLN A 269 4.14 16.62 -9.99
C GLN A 269 3.52 17.75 -9.15
N SER A 270 3.13 18.85 -9.80
CA SER A 270 2.47 19.99 -9.12
C SER A 270 1.15 19.59 -8.48
N GLU A 271 0.36 18.76 -9.14
CA GLU A 271 -0.92 18.28 -8.60
C GLU A 271 -0.73 17.39 -7.36
N ILE A 272 0.27 16.50 -7.37
CA ILE A 272 0.62 15.67 -6.22
C ILE A 272 1.04 16.54 -5.03
N LEU A 273 1.91 17.53 -5.27
CA LEU A 273 2.32 18.48 -4.23
C LEU A 273 1.13 19.29 -3.70
N ARG A 274 0.20 19.69 -4.56
CA ARG A 274 -1.04 20.39 -4.15
C ARG A 274 -1.90 19.51 -3.23
N LEU A 275 -2.09 18.23 -3.55
CA LEU A 275 -2.85 17.30 -2.72
C LEU A 275 -2.17 17.06 -1.37
N LEU A 276 -0.85 16.87 -1.34
CA LEU A 276 -0.08 16.75 -0.09
C LEU A 276 -0.16 18.03 0.76
N GLN A 277 -0.13 19.21 0.14
CA GLN A 277 -0.34 20.48 0.84
C GLN A 277 -1.74 20.59 1.44
N ILE A 278 -2.79 20.10 0.77
CA ILE A 278 -4.14 20.03 1.34
C ILE A 278 -4.15 19.13 2.57
N ILE A 279 -3.52 17.96 2.50
CA ILE A 279 -3.41 17.03 3.63
C ILE A 279 -2.69 17.69 4.82
N MET A 280 -1.59 18.41 4.56
CA MET A 280 -0.87 19.17 5.58
C MET A 280 -1.74 20.27 6.21
N ARG A 281 -2.48 21.05 5.41
CA ARG A 281 -3.40 22.09 5.91
C ARG A 281 -4.55 21.54 6.73
N ARG A 282 -4.91 20.27 6.52
CA ARG A 282 -5.90 19.53 7.33
C ARG A 282 -5.31 18.98 8.63
N GLY A 283 -4.05 19.26 8.92
CA GLY A 283 -3.41 18.98 10.20
C GLY A 283 -2.45 17.81 10.18
N PHE A 284 -2.22 17.13 9.06
CA PHE A 284 -1.24 16.04 8.98
C PHE A 284 0.15 16.56 8.57
N ALA A 285 0.91 17.06 9.55
CA ALA A 285 2.25 17.62 9.34
C ALA A 285 3.23 16.67 8.65
N VAL A 286 3.08 15.35 8.86
CA VAL A 286 3.88 14.31 8.19
C VAL A 286 3.86 14.38 6.66
N ALA A 287 2.84 15.00 6.04
CA ALA A 287 2.80 15.18 4.59
C ALA A 287 4.04 15.91 4.06
N GLN A 288 4.70 16.71 4.91
CA GLN A 288 5.95 17.40 4.59
C GLN A 288 7.09 16.42 4.23
N SER A 289 7.25 15.29 4.92
CA SER A 289 8.31 14.33 4.56
C SER A 289 8.08 13.70 3.19
N PHE A 290 6.82 13.46 2.81
CA PHE A 290 6.48 12.98 1.47
C PHE A 290 6.79 14.03 0.39
N VAL A 291 6.57 15.32 0.69
CA VAL A 291 6.94 16.41 -0.22
C VAL A 291 8.46 16.46 -0.43
N GLU A 292 9.23 16.36 0.66
CA GLU A 292 10.70 16.35 0.62
C GLU A 292 11.22 15.15 -0.17
N ASP A 293 10.78 13.93 0.17
CA ASP A 293 11.17 12.69 -0.51
C ASP A 293 10.92 12.73 -2.02
N LEU A 294 9.75 13.23 -2.43
CA LEU A 294 9.37 13.33 -3.84
C LEU A 294 10.15 14.41 -4.58
N THR A 295 10.38 15.56 -3.95
CA THR A 295 11.16 16.64 -4.55
C THR A 295 12.61 16.19 -4.78
N ASP A 296 13.21 15.53 -3.79
CA ASP A 296 14.55 14.96 -3.89
C ASP A 296 14.63 13.83 -4.93
N LEU A 297 13.58 13.02 -5.07
CA LEU A 297 13.49 12.01 -6.12
C LEU A 297 13.48 12.66 -7.51
N TRP A 298 12.63 13.66 -7.73
CA TRP A 298 12.50 14.30 -9.05
C TRP A 298 13.75 15.09 -9.43
N ALA A 299 14.41 15.75 -8.47
CA ALA A 299 15.69 16.41 -8.69
C ALA A 299 16.75 15.41 -9.18
N ARG A 300 16.90 14.26 -8.50
CA ARG A 300 17.83 13.20 -8.92
C ARG A 300 17.50 12.62 -10.29
N GLN A 301 16.22 12.51 -10.64
CA GLN A 301 15.80 12.04 -11.96
C GLN A 301 16.16 13.04 -13.06
N GLN A 302 16.02 14.34 -12.80
CA GLN A 302 16.44 15.41 -13.72
C GLN A 302 17.96 15.40 -13.92
N ASP A 303 18.74 15.32 -12.83
CA ASP A 303 20.21 15.24 -12.90
C ASP A 303 20.69 14.04 -13.72
N ALA A 304 20.06 12.87 -13.54
CA ALA A 304 20.38 11.66 -14.29
C ALA A 304 20.07 11.78 -15.80
N LEU A 305 18.99 12.48 -16.16
CA LEU A 305 18.64 12.77 -17.54
C LEU A 305 19.62 13.76 -18.19
N GLU A 306 20.08 14.77 -17.45
CA GLU A 306 21.07 15.73 -17.96
C GLU A 306 22.45 15.09 -18.16
N LEU A 307 22.87 14.22 -17.24
CA LEU A 307 24.11 13.44 -17.36
C LEU A 307 24.09 12.51 -18.59
N THR A 308 22.97 11.84 -18.86
CA THR A 308 22.83 10.97 -20.05
C THR A 308 22.80 11.75 -21.37
N ILE A 309 22.39 13.02 -21.35
CA ILE A 309 22.48 13.93 -22.51
C ILE A 309 23.93 14.40 -22.75
N HIS A 310 24.75 14.49 -21.70
CA HIS A 310 26.13 14.99 -21.77
C HIS A 310 27.22 13.91 -21.88
N THR A 311 26.90 12.64 -21.63
CA THR A 311 27.75 11.49 -21.98
C THR A 311 26.99 10.58 -22.94
N PRO A 312 27.37 10.49 -24.23
CA PRO A 312 26.80 9.47 -25.10
C PRO A 312 27.25 8.09 -24.57
N ASP A 313 26.31 7.37 -23.98
CA ASP A 313 26.51 6.02 -23.45
C ASP A 313 26.84 5.06 -24.62
N PRO A 314 27.90 4.23 -24.56
CA PRO A 314 28.29 3.34 -25.65
C PRO A 314 27.38 2.11 -25.83
N CYS A 315 26.21 2.07 -25.18
CA CYS A 315 25.23 0.99 -25.28
C CYS A 315 23.96 1.41 -26.03
N ILE A 316 24.13 1.93 -27.24
CA ILE A 316 23.07 1.94 -28.26
C ILE A 316 23.68 1.36 -29.54
N VAL A 317 23.66 0.04 -29.66
CA VAL A 317 23.65 -0.60 -30.98
C VAL A 317 22.18 -0.86 -31.30
N ILE A 318 21.59 0.13 -31.95
CA ILE A 318 20.44 -0.06 -32.83
C ILE A 318 20.85 -1.07 -33.89
N LEU A 319 20.12 -2.16 -34.02
CA LEU A 319 20.00 -2.85 -35.29
C LEU A 319 18.53 -3.00 -35.63
N GLU A 320 18.08 -2.06 -36.45
CA GLU A 320 16.93 -2.18 -37.32
C GLU A 320 17.10 -3.42 -38.21
N THR A 321 16.17 -4.36 -38.11
CA THR A 321 15.33 -4.95 -39.18
C THR A 321 14.45 -6.04 -38.58
#